data_AF-A0A2V8E8G1-F1
#
_entry.id   AF-A0A2V8E8G1-F1
#
_cell.length_a   1.000
_cell.length_b   1.000
_cell.length_c   1.000
_cell.angle_alpha   90.00
_cell.angle_beta   90.00
_cell.angle_gamma   90.00
#
_symmetry.space_group_name_H-M   'P 1'
#
loop_
_entity.id
_entity.type
_entity.pdbx_description
1 polymer ?
#
loop_
_entity_poly.entity_id
_entity_poly.type
_entity_poly.pdbx_seq_one_letter_code
_entity_poly.pdbx_strand_id
1 'polypeptide(L)'
;MRSAAAIAICAAAADASRRQSETRSRALPRSRRTIARVVDSGRAGVALWIALVVPSSFVVHKYGGSAGAIAYALVAAAAVARAPELPARVSDRTVFRFALITLVLVAAVFAVVYPIVDARAPGAGSDDDNTLDLGASALLAGRFPYAQTTYLGNHLHHLAGAFVLAAPFAALGASALQNVFWIPMFFVAVWVETRDSRRALELAWLVLALSPAVIHDIVTGTGYASNAIAVVLGLWWLTRTRHRDLAAAAWGVALASRANFLLLVPIACGWLREHVGPHAALRAAAIVGATVALLTVPFYLHDPQGFTPLEAADRLLRFDTLAPHLGGALIASTAALAVALSFGAMDAAALFRRCAWVQAFPVAAGLALSCVQEQRLTLWYARYAAWFAWFALMALAAGGSLKRHETARRELVDEREQIGL
;
A
#
# COMPACT_ATOMS: atom_id res chain seq x y z
N MET A 1 47.58 -38.45 -25.97
CA MET A 1 46.49 -38.79 -26.90
C MET A 1 45.12 -39.04 -26.25
N ARG A 2 45.00 -39.41 -24.95
CA ARG A 2 43.68 -39.62 -24.29
C ARG A 2 42.88 -38.34 -23.98
N SER A 3 43.48 -37.15 -24.04
CA SER A 3 42.82 -35.88 -23.71
C SER A 3 42.01 -35.27 -24.87
N ALA A 4 42.39 -35.54 -26.12
CA ALA A 4 41.70 -34.99 -27.29
C ALA A 4 40.33 -35.66 -27.55
N ALA A 5 40.17 -36.94 -27.22
CA ALA A 5 38.92 -37.67 -27.40
C ALA A 5 37.81 -37.23 -26.43
N ALA A 6 38.17 -36.81 -25.20
CA ALA A 6 37.20 -36.35 -24.21
C ALA A 6 36.59 -34.98 -24.57
N ILE A 7 37.37 -34.11 -25.21
CA ILE A 7 36.91 -32.78 -25.64
C ILE A 7 35.90 -32.88 -26.80
N ALA A 8 36.11 -33.82 -27.73
CA ALA A 8 35.21 -34.03 -28.86
C ALA A 8 33.81 -34.53 -28.43
N ILE A 9 33.72 -35.37 -27.40
CA ILE A 9 32.46 -35.91 -26.89
C ILE A 9 31.64 -34.84 -26.16
N CYS A 10 32.30 -33.96 -25.38
CA CYS A 10 31.62 -32.83 -24.73
C CYS A 10 31.09 -31.79 -25.74
N ALA A 11 31.81 -31.55 -26.83
CA ALA A 11 31.36 -30.62 -27.88
C ALA A 11 30.13 -31.15 -28.64
N ALA A 12 30.08 -32.45 -28.94
CA ALA A 12 28.95 -33.07 -29.62
C ALA A 12 27.68 -33.10 -28.75
N ALA A 13 27.81 -33.31 -27.44
CA ALA A 13 26.69 -33.28 -26.50
C ALA A 13 26.11 -31.86 -26.33
N ALA A 14 26.97 -30.83 -26.38
CA ALA A 14 26.53 -29.44 -26.33
C ALA A 14 25.76 -29.02 -27.60
N ASP A 15 26.20 -29.50 -28.78
CA ASP A 15 25.53 -29.18 -30.06
C ASP A 15 24.18 -29.90 -30.20
N ALA A 16 24.07 -31.14 -29.71
CA ALA A 16 22.81 -31.88 -29.69
C ALA A 16 21.75 -31.22 -28.77
N SER A 17 22.17 -30.70 -27.60
CA SER A 17 21.30 -29.95 -26.68
C SER A 17 20.85 -28.61 -27.29
N ARG A 18 21.72 -27.93 -28.05
CA ARG A 18 21.39 -26.71 -28.79
C ARG A 18 20.33 -26.94 -29.88
N ARG A 19 20.48 -28.01 -30.67
CA ARG A 19 19.50 -28.34 -31.73
C ARG A 19 18.13 -28.74 -31.19
N GLN A 20 18.08 -29.40 -30.02
CA GLN A 20 16.83 -29.76 -29.36
C GLN A 20 16.10 -28.55 -28.74
N SER A 21 16.85 -27.54 -28.29
CA SER A 21 16.32 -26.24 -27.85
C SER A 21 15.70 -25.45 -29.01
N GLU A 22 16.33 -25.46 -30.18
CA GLU A 22 15.85 -24.71 -31.35
C GLU A 22 14.58 -25.32 -31.99
N THR A 23 14.41 -26.65 -31.96
CA THR A 23 13.19 -27.28 -32.49
C THR A 23 11.96 -27.07 -31.59
N ARG A 24 12.13 -26.81 -30.28
CA ARG A 24 11.02 -26.50 -29.36
C ARG A 24 10.55 -25.04 -29.39
N SER A 25 11.32 -24.15 -30.02
CA SER A 25 10.98 -22.72 -30.18
C SER A 25 10.01 -22.45 -31.34
N ARG A 26 9.81 -23.41 -32.26
CA ARG A 26 8.89 -23.25 -33.38
C ARG A 26 7.42 -23.36 -32.93
N ALA A 27 6.80 -22.18 -32.86
CA ALA A 27 5.38 -21.92 -33.03
C ALA A 27 4.43 -22.46 -31.93
N LEU A 28 4.43 -21.81 -30.77
CA LEU A 28 3.17 -21.68 -30.02
C LEU A 28 2.18 -20.85 -30.86
N PRO A 29 0.97 -21.34 -31.14
CA PRO A 29 0.01 -20.67 -32.01
C PRO A 29 -0.35 -19.28 -31.48
N ARG A 30 -0.33 -18.28 -32.38
CA ARG A 30 -0.60 -16.85 -32.10
C ARG A 30 -1.90 -16.61 -31.29
N SER A 31 -2.88 -17.51 -31.35
CA SER A 31 -4.16 -17.35 -30.62
C SER A 31 -4.02 -17.43 -29.09
N ARG A 32 -3.03 -18.15 -28.54
CA ARG A 32 -2.81 -18.19 -27.08
C ARG A 32 -2.23 -16.87 -26.54
N ARG A 33 -1.58 -16.05 -27.38
CA ARG A 33 -1.02 -14.75 -26.95
C ARG A 33 -2.10 -13.67 -26.75
N THR A 34 -3.18 -13.70 -27.54
CA THR A 34 -4.27 -12.72 -27.41
C THR A 34 -5.09 -12.95 -26.13
N ILE A 35 -5.36 -14.21 -25.78
CA ILE A 35 -6.13 -14.56 -24.57
C ILE A 35 -5.37 -14.16 -23.30
N ALA A 36 -4.05 -14.38 -23.23
CA ALA A 36 -3.24 -13.98 -22.07
C ALA A 36 -3.24 -12.46 -21.83
N ARG A 37 -3.22 -11.64 -22.90
CA ARG A 37 -3.22 -10.18 -22.81
C ARG A 37 -4.55 -9.62 -22.27
N VAL A 38 -5.67 -10.22 -22.69
CA VAL A 38 -7.02 -9.82 -22.23
C VAL A 38 -7.24 -10.22 -20.76
N VAL A 39 -6.88 -11.44 -20.38
CA VAL A 39 -7.04 -11.94 -18.99
C VAL A 39 -6.22 -11.09 -18.01
N ASP A 40 -5.02 -10.66 -18.39
CA ASP A 40 -4.17 -9.82 -17.56
C ASP A 40 -4.69 -8.39 -17.39
N SER A 41 -5.29 -7.80 -18.44
CA SER A 41 -5.93 -6.48 -18.35
C SER A 41 -7.15 -6.51 -17.41
N GLY A 42 -7.93 -7.59 -17.43
CA GLY A 42 -9.08 -7.77 -16.56
C GLY A 42 -8.70 -7.85 -15.07
N ARG A 43 -7.66 -8.63 -14.73
CA ARG A 43 -7.21 -8.77 -13.33
C ARG A 43 -6.67 -7.45 -12.76
N ALA A 44 -5.90 -6.70 -13.56
CA ALA A 44 -5.39 -5.40 -13.15
C ALA A 44 -6.52 -4.38 -12.94
N GLY A 45 -7.50 -4.35 -13.84
CA GLY A 45 -8.69 -3.49 -13.73
C GLY A 45 -9.53 -3.82 -12.48
N VAL A 46 -9.76 -5.09 -12.18
CA VAL A 46 -10.47 -5.50 -10.96
C VAL A 46 -9.72 -5.09 -9.70
N ALA A 47 -8.40 -5.30 -9.64
CA ALA A 47 -7.61 -4.90 -8.47
C ALA A 47 -7.62 -3.38 -8.27
N LEU A 48 -7.53 -2.60 -9.35
CA LEU A 48 -7.65 -1.14 -9.30
C LEU A 48 -9.03 -0.72 -8.80
N TRP A 49 -10.09 -1.31 -9.35
CA TRP A 49 -11.46 -1.07 -8.93
C TRP A 49 -11.67 -1.35 -7.44
N ILE A 50 -11.20 -2.51 -6.93
CA ILE A 50 -11.28 -2.84 -5.49
C ILE A 50 -10.54 -1.79 -4.65
N ALA A 51 -9.33 -1.38 -5.07
CA ALA A 51 -8.52 -0.41 -4.33
C ALA A 51 -9.15 0.99 -4.28
N LEU A 52 -9.97 1.36 -5.26
CA LEU A 52 -10.68 2.64 -5.31
C LEU A 52 -12.04 2.57 -4.59
N VAL A 53 -12.80 1.50 -4.84
CA VAL A 53 -14.18 1.37 -4.39
C VAL A 53 -14.28 1.04 -2.93
N VAL A 54 -13.61 -0.01 -2.45
CA VAL A 54 -13.78 -0.47 -1.07
C VAL A 54 -13.50 0.62 -0.03
N PRO A 55 -12.36 1.35 -0.04
CA PRO A 55 -12.15 2.43 0.93
C PRO A 55 -13.20 3.54 0.85
N SER A 56 -13.65 3.87 -0.36
CA SER A 56 -14.63 4.92 -0.62
C SER A 56 -16.06 4.54 -0.29
N SER A 57 -16.37 3.24 -0.27
CA SER A 57 -17.71 2.74 0.02
C SER A 57 -18.21 3.20 1.38
N PHE A 58 -17.33 3.37 2.38
CA PHE A 58 -17.71 3.94 3.67
C PHE A 58 -18.26 5.37 3.53
N VAL A 59 -17.52 6.24 2.84
CA VAL A 59 -17.89 7.65 2.63
C VAL A 59 -19.18 7.75 1.83
N VAL A 60 -19.28 7.01 0.72
CA VAL A 60 -20.47 7.04 -0.14
C VAL A 60 -21.68 6.45 0.59
N HIS A 61 -21.51 5.36 1.35
CA HIS A 61 -22.60 4.80 2.15
C HIS A 61 -23.07 5.75 3.26
N LYS A 62 -22.14 6.48 3.90
CA LYS A 62 -22.49 7.47 4.93
C LYS A 62 -23.43 8.56 4.40
N TYR A 63 -23.22 9.04 3.17
CA TYR A 63 -23.99 10.16 2.61
C TYR A 63 -25.11 9.75 1.65
N GLY A 64 -25.00 8.59 0.98
CA GLY A 64 -25.93 8.12 -0.05
C GLY A 64 -26.56 6.75 0.23
N GLY A 65 -26.28 6.14 1.38
CA GLY A 65 -26.76 4.81 1.76
C GLY A 65 -26.27 3.69 0.82
N SER A 66 -26.91 2.52 0.92
CA SER A 66 -26.55 1.34 0.13
C SER A 66 -26.72 1.55 -1.38
N ALA A 67 -27.79 2.25 -1.78
CA ALA A 67 -28.05 2.55 -3.19
C ALA A 67 -26.96 3.45 -3.79
N GLY A 68 -26.54 4.49 -3.06
CA GLY A 68 -25.43 5.34 -3.47
C GLY A 68 -24.11 4.57 -3.60
N ALA A 69 -23.82 3.68 -2.64
CA ALA A 69 -22.60 2.86 -2.67
C ALA A 69 -22.58 1.90 -3.88
N ILE A 70 -23.71 1.27 -4.21
CA ILE A 70 -23.84 0.40 -5.40
C ILE A 70 -23.68 1.21 -6.69
N ALA A 71 -24.38 2.34 -6.81
CA ALA A 71 -24.29 3.20 -7.98
C ALA A 71 -22.86 3.70 -8.21
N TYR A 72 -22.20 4.15 -7.14
CA TYR A 72 -20.78 4.52 -7.17
C TYR A 72 -19.89 3.37 -7.64
N ALA A 73 -20.07 2.16 -7.08
CA ALA A 73 -19.28 1.00 -7.45
C ALA A 73 -19.41 0.64 -8.95
N LEU A 74 -20.63 0.75 -9.50
CA LEU A 74 -20.90 0.53 -10.94
C LEU A 74 -20.27 1.62 -11.82
N VAL A 75 -20.40 2.90 -11.43
CA VAL A 75 -19.78 4.03 -12.14
C VAL A 75 -18.26 3.91 -12.13
N ALA A 76 -17.66 3.59 -10.98
CA ALA A 76 -16.23 3.35 -10.86
C ALA A 76 -15.77 2.16 -11.73
N ALA A 77 -16.55 1.08 -11.81
CA ALA A 77 -16.24 -0.05 -12.69
C ALA A 77 -16.23 0.37 -14.16
N ALA A 78 -17.25 1.11 -14.60
CA ALA A 78 -17.35 1.62 -15.97
C ALA A 78 -16.22 2.61 -16.29
N ALA A 79 -15.86 3.47 -15.34
CA ALA A 79 -14.78 4.44 -15.48
C ALA A 79 -13.41 3.74 -15.55
N VAL A 80 -13.13 2.75 -14.70
CA VAL A 80 -11.88 1.97 -14.76
C VAL A 80 -11.79 1.18 -16.07
N ALA A 81 -12.89 0.58 -16.53
CA ALA A 81 -12.91 -0.16 -17.79
C ALA A 81 -12.73 0.72 -19.04
N ARG A 82 -13.03 2.02 -18.93
CA ARG A 82 -12.92 3.02 -20.02
C ARG A 82 -11.87 4.08 -19.76
N ALA A 83 -11.03 3.92 -18.74
CA ALA A 83 -10.08 4.93 -18.33
C ALA A 83 -9.19 5.30 -19.53
N PRO A 84 -9.25 6.55 -20.02
CA PRO A 84 -8.46 6.93 -21.18
C PRO A 84 -6.99 6.90 -20.80
N GLU A 85 -6.17 6.24 -21.62
CA GLU A 85 -4.72 6.34 -21.53
C GLU A 85 -4.29 7.71 -22.07
N LEU A 86 -3.36 8.39 -21.40
CA LEU A 86 -2.76 9.61 -21.94
C LEU A 86 -2.11 9.28 -23.28
N PRO A 87 -2.36 10.07 -24.33
CA PRO A 87 -1.78 9.82 -25.63
C PRO A 87 -0.26 9.67 -25.54
N ALA A 88 0.29 8.68 -26.25
CA ALA A 88 1.73 8.43 -26.25
C ALA A 88 2.59 9.62 -26.74
N ARG A 89 1.95 10.65 -27.31
CA ARG A 89 2.56 11.87 -27.83
C ARG A 89 2.75 12.98 -26.79
N VAL A 90 2.23 12.85 -25.56
CA VAL A 90 2.35 13.90 -24.53
C VAL A 90 3.78 13.94 -23.97
N SER A 91 4.52 15.03 -24.19
CA SER A 91 5.90 15.14 -23.72
C SER A 91 6.01 15.10 -22.18
N ASP A 92 7.13 14.61 -21.64
CA ASP A 92 7.35 14.55 -20.19
C ASP A 92 7.25 15.92 -19.50
N ARG A 93 7.65 16.99 -20.21
CA ARG A 93 7.47 18.38 -19.72
C ARG A 93 5.99 18.72 -19.51
N THR A 94 5.12 18.24 -20.38
CA THR A 94 3.67 18.45 -20.28
C THR A 94 3.08 17.63 -19.14
N VAL A 95 3.50 16.37 -18.99
CA VAL A 95 3.11 15.51 -17.85
C VAL A 95 3.52 16.16 -16.53
N PHE A 96 4.75 16.66 -16.43
CA PHE A 96 5.24 17.36 -15.24
C PHE A 96 4.42 18.61 -14.92
N ARG A 97 4.08 19.43 -15.94
CA ARG A 97 3.20 20.60 -15.75
C ARG A 97 1.83 20.18 -15.22
N PHE A 98 1.23 19.13 -15.77
CA PHE A 98 -0.05 18.64 -15.28
C PHE A 98 0.03 18.08 -13.86
N ALA A 99 1.11 17.38 -13.51
CA ALA A 99 1.34 16.92 -12.14
C ALA A 99 1.46 18.10 -11.17
N LEU A 100 2.21 19.15 -11.54
CA LEU A 100 2.35 20.38 -10.74
C LEU A 100 1.00 21.10 -10.57
N ILE A 101 0.23 21.27 -11.65
CA ILE A 101 -1.10 21.88 -11.59
C ILE A 101 -2.02 21.06 -10.67
N THR A 102 -1.99 19.73 -10.78
CA THR A 102 -2.79 18.84 -9.93
C THR A 102 -2.41 19.01 -8.46
N LEU A 103 -1.11 19.06 -8.15
CA LEU A 103 -0.62 19.28 -6.79
C LEU A 103 -1.06 20.64 -6.23
N VAL A 104 -0.91 21.71 -7.01
CA VAL A 104 -1.34 23.05 -6.62
C VAL A 104 -2.84 23.10 -6.38
N LEU A 105 -3.65 22.45 -7.24
CA LEU A 105 -5.10 22.39 -7.06
C LEU A 105 -5.48 21.63 -5.78
N VAL A 106 -4.87 20.47 -5.53
CA VAL A 106 -5.11 19.70 -4.30
C VAL A 106 -4.71 20.51 -3.06
N ALA A 107 -3.56 21.18 -3.09
CA ALA A 107 -3.10 22.05 -2.00
C ALA A 107 -4.03 23.25 -1.79
N ALA A 108 -4.54 23.86 -2.86
CA ALA A 108 -5.50 24.95 -2.77
C ALA A 108 -6.85 24.49 -2.20
N VAL A 109 -7.37 23.34 -2.65
CA VAL A 109 -8.58 22.71 -2.09
C VAL A 109 -8.38 22.42 -0.61
N PHE A 110 -7.23 21.85 -0.22
CA PHE A 110 -6.87 21.63 1.17
C PHE A 110 -6.88 22.94 1.96
N ALA A 111 -6.14 23.96 1.52
CA ALA A 111 -6.00 25.24 2.23
C ALA A 111 -7.33 25.99 2.43
N VAL A 112 -8.28 25.82 1.51
CA VAL A 112 -9.60 26.46 1.59
C VAL A 112 -10.62 25.62 2.36
N VAL A 113 -10.70 24.31 2.08
CA VAL A 113 -11.77 23.44 2.59
C VAL A 113 -11.44 22.88 3.97
N TYR A 114 -10.17 22.50 4.23
CA TYR A 114 -9.80 21.89 5.51
C TYR A 114 -10.13 22.79 6.71
N PRO A 115 -9.81 24.10 6.74
CA PRO A 115 -10.16 24.95 7.90
C PRO A 115 -11.67 25.11 8.12
N ILE A 116 -12.49 24.96 7.07
CA ILE A 116 -13.95 25.02 7.16
C ILE A 116 -14.48 23.73 7.79
N VAL A 117 -13.90 22.59 7.40
CA VAL A 117 -14.33 21.28 7.87
C VAL A 117 -13.79 20.96 9.27
N ASP A 118 -12.55 21.33 9.59
CA ASP A 118 -11.93 21.17 10.93
C ASP A 118 -12.40 22.25 11.92
N ALA A 119 -13.71 22.46 12.02
CA ALA A 119 -14.29 23.36 13.02
C ALA A 119 -14.20 22.81 14.47
N ARG A 120 -13.67 21.59 14.66
CA ARG A 120 -13.54 20.88 15.94
C ARG A 120 -14.82 20.89 16.79
N ALA A 121 -15.97 20.84 16.11
CA ALA A 121 -17.29 20.81 16.71
C ALA A 121 -17.91 19.42 16.54
N PRO A 122 -18.74 18.94 17.50
CA PRO A 122 -19.43 17.65 17.35
C PRO A 122 -20.19 17.56 16.02
N GLY A 123 -19.86 16.56 15.20
CA GLY A 123 -20.45 16.37 13.86
C GLY A 123 -19.70 17.05 12.71
N ALA A 124 -18.68 17.86 13.00
CA ALA A 124 -17.75 18.44 12.04
C ALA A 124 -16.30 17.96 12.31
N GLY A 125 -15.42 18.07 11.33
CA GLY A 125 -14.01 17.70 11.46
C GLY A 125 -13.73 16.20 11.42
N SER A 126 -12.46 15.86 11.65
CA SER A 126 -12.05 14.48 11.93
C SER A 126 -11.60 14.38 13.38
N ASP A 127 -11.79 13.20 13.96
CA ASP A 127 -11.24 12.89 15.29
C ASP A 127 -9.78 12.41 15.15
N ASP A 128 -9.44 11.85 13.99
CA ASP A 128 -8.17 11.19 13.72
C ASP A 128 -7.02 12.19 13.54
N ASP A 129 -7.27 13.35 12.93
CA ASP A 129 -6.27 14.42 12.76
C ASP A 129 -6.03 15.17 14.08
N ASN A 130 -7.08 15.46 14.84
CA ASN A 130 -6.97 16.02 16.18
C ASN A 130 -6.16 15.10 17.11
N THR A 131 -6.37 13.79 17.01
CA THR A 131 -5.57 12.77 17.71
C THR A 131 -4.07 12.90 17.37
N LEU A 132 -3.74 13.07 16.09
CA LEU A 132 -2.35 13.21 15.64
C LEU A 132 -1.74 14.54 16.06
N ASP A 133 -2.49 15.65 15.99
CA ASP A 133 -2.05 16.98 16.45
C ASP A 133 -1.73 16.97 17.94
N LEU A 134 -2.64 16.46 18.78
CA LEU A 134 -2.47 16.39 20.23
C LEU A 134 -1.29 15.50 20.60
N GLY A 135 -1.20 14.31 20.01
CA GLY A 135 -0.13 13.37 20.30
C GLY A 135 1.24 13.87 19.85
N ALA A 136 1.33 14.46 18.65
CA ALA A 136 2.55 15.06 18.14
C ALA A 136 2.98 16.29 18.95
N SER A 137 2.05 17.17 19.32
CA SER A 137 2.33 18.36 20.13
C SER A 137 2.77 17.99 21.54
N ALA A 138 2.17 16.96 22.14
CA ALA A 138 2.60 16.43 23.43
C ALA A 138 4.01 15.84 23.34
N LEU A 139 4.30 15.06 22.30
CA LEU A 139 5.63 14.49 22.07
C LEU A 139 6.69 15.59 21.90
N LEU A 140 6.42 16.61 21.09
CA LEU A 140 7.32 17.75 20.88
C LEU A 140 7.54 18.56 22.17
N ALA A 141 6.54 18.61 23.05
CA ALA A 141 6.64 19.25 24.36
C ALA A 141 7.28 18.36 25.44
N GLY A 142 7.75 17.15 25.11
CA GLY A 142 8.30 16.20 26.08
C GLY A 142 7.27 15.67 27.08
N ARG A 143 5.98 15.71 26.74
CA ARG A 143 4.87 15.23 27.57
C ARG A 143 4.40 13.85 27.11
N PHE A 144 3.81 13.10 28.03
CA PHE A 144 3.16 11.83 27.72
C PHE A 144 1.97 12.04 26.77
N PRO A 145 1.99 11.50 25.54
CA PRO A 145 0.93 11.77 24.56
C PRO A 145 -0.44 11.27 24.99
N TYR A 146 -0.51 10.06 25.57
CA TYR A 146 -1.76 9.35 25.82
C TYR A 146 -2.59 9.86 27.01
N ALA A 147 -2.08 10.87 27.74
CA ALA A 147 -2.88 11.58 28.74
C ALA A 147 -3.92 12.53 28.11
N GLN A 148 -3.82 12.80 26.80
CA GLN A 148 -4.75 13.69 26.10
C GLN A 148 -6.01 12.94 25.65
N THR A 149 -7.10 13.68 25.51
CA THR A 149 -8.32 13.23 24.83
C THR A 149 -8.66 14.20 23.71
N THR A 150 -9.32 13.70 22.68
CA THR A 150 -9.76 14.54 21.56
C THR A 150 -10.92 15.45 21.99
N TYR A 151 -11.31 16.39 21.12
CA TYR A 151 -12.50 17.23 21.36
C TYR A 151 -13.81 16.43 21.47
N LEU A 152 -13.83 15.17 21.01
CA LEU A 152 -14.95 14.23 21.20
C LEU A 152 -14.80 13.37 22.46
N GLY A 153 -13.76 13.59 23.27
CA GLY A 153 -13.47 12.80 24.45
C GLY A 153 -12.86 11.43 24.18
N ASN A 154 -12.44 11.15 22.94
CA ASN A 154 -11.84 9.86 22.60
C ASN A 154 -10.36 9.81 23.03
N HIS A 155 -9.91 8.61 23.38
CA HIS A 155 -8.51 8.34 23.66
C HIS A 155 -7.65 8.28 22.39
N LEU A 156 -6.36 8.59 22.54
CA LEU A 156 -5.38 8.51 21.47
C LEU A 156 -5.06 7.05 21.14
N HIS A 157 -5.53 6.56 19.99
CA HIS A 157 -5.46 5.14 19.62
C HIS A 157 -4.30 4.78 18.68
N HIS A 158 -3.53 5.76 18.19
CA HIS A 158 -2.36 5.50 17.34
C HIS A 158 -1.14 5.13 18.20
N LEU A 159 -0.24 4.31 17.66
CA LEU A 159 1.06 4.08 18.30
C LEU A 159 1.99 5.28 18.08
N ALA A 160 3.03 5.40 18.90
CA ALA A 160 3.88 6.59 18.97
C ALA A 160 4.59 6.96 17.67
N GLY A 161 4.86 6.00 16.78
CA GLY A 161 5.41 6.25 15.45
C GLY A 161 4.50 7.13 14.59
N ALA A 162 3.19 7.12 14.80
CA ALA A 162 2.26 8.02 14.12
C ALA A 162 2.51 9.48 14.55
N PHE A 163 2.76 9.71 15.84
CA PHE A 163 3.07 11.04 16.36
C PHE A 163 4.44 11.52 15.88
N VAL A 164 5.43 10.63 15.77
CA VAL A 164 6.74 10.95 15.19
C VAL A 164 6.60 11.35 13.71
N LEU A 165 5.81 10.61 12.93
CA LEU A 165 5.55 10.96 11.52
C LEU A 165 4.76 12.27 11.37
N ALA A 166 3.83 12.54 12.29
CA ALA A 166 3.01 13.75 12.29
C ALA A 166 3.75 14.99 12.83
N ALA A 167 4.75 14.83 13.70
CA ALA A 167 5.48 15.90 14.37
C ALA A 167 5.95 17.05 13.45
N PRO A 168 6.63 16.80 12.30
CA PRO A 168 7.04 17.90 11.43
C PRO A 168 5.87 18.69 10.85
N PHE A 169 4.71 18.06 10.65
CA PHE A 169 3.52 18.69 10.10
C PHE A 169 2.71 19.43 11.17
N ALA A 170 2.57 18.83 12.35
CA ALA A 170 1.98 19.48 13.51
C ALA A 170 2.77 20.75 13.90
N ALA A 171 4.10 20.72 13.81
CA ALA A 171 4.94 21.91 14.03
C ALA A 171 4.72 23.02 12.98
N LEU A 172 4.26 22.68 11.77
CA LEU A 172 3.86 23.63 10.73
C LEU A 172 2.40 24.11 10.88
N GLY A 173 1.67 23.61 11.88
CA GLY A 173 0.33 24.06 12.26
C GLY A 173 -0.76 23.00 12.17
N ALA A 174 -0.57 21.93 11.39
CA ALA A 174 -1.57 20.86 11.27
C ALA A 174 -0.97 19.54 10.77
N SER A 175 -1.22 18.44 11.49
CA SER A 175 -0.85 17.09 11.07
C SER A 175 -1.54 16.65 9.78
N ALA A 176 -2.66 17.28 9.42
CA ALA A 176 -3.39 17.07 8.17
C ALA A 176 -2.56 17.36 6.90
N LEU A 177 -1.51 18.20 7.01
CA LEU A 177 -0.55 18.46 5.93
C LEU A 177 0.15 17.18 5.45
N GLN A 178 0.15 16.12 6.26
CA GLN A 178 0.61 14.79 5.88
C GLN A 178 -0.05 14.28 4.59
N ASN A 179 -1.34 14.53 4.37
CA ASN A 179 -2.01 14.04 3.15
C ASN A 179 -1.51 14.78 1.90
N VAL A 180 -1.27 16.09 2.00
CA VAL A 180 -0.70 16.92 0.92
C VAL A 180 0.74 16.52 0.62
N PHE A 181 1.48 15.95 1.58
CA PHE A 181 2.84 15.47 1.38
C PHE A 181 2.90 14.02 0.88
N TRP A 182 2.29 13.08 1.61
CA TRP A 182 2.46 11.66 1.36
C TRP A 182 1.81 11.19 0.05
N ILE A 183 0.64 11.73 -0.32
CA ILE A 183 -0.04 11.35 -1.56
C ILE A 183 0.84 11.64 -2.80
N PRO A 184 1.40 12.85 -2.98
CA PRO A 184 2.36 13.10 -4.05
C PRO A 184 3.61 12.20 -3.98
N MET A 185 4.16 11.98 -2.78
CA MET A 185 5.32 11.11 -2.61
C MET A 185 5.05 9.67 -3.05
N PHE A 186 3.82 9.16 -2.86
CA PHE A 186 3.40 7.87 -3.40
C PHE A 186 3.50 7.85 -4.93
N PHE A 187 2.98 8.88 -5.61
CA PHE A 187 3.02 8.94 -7.07
C PHE A 187 4.43 9.17 -7.62
N VAL A 188 5.30 9.86 -6.88
CA VAL A 188 6.75 9.89 -7.19
C VAL A 188 7.34 8.48 -7.14
N ALA A 189 7.02 7.68 -6.10
CA ALA A 189 7.48 6.31 -6.04
C ALA A 189 6.93 5.43 -7.17
N VAL A 190 5.65 5.61 -7.55
CA VAL A 190 5.05 4.94 -8.72
C VAL A 190 5.78 5.35 -10.01
N TRP A 191 6.09 6.63 -10.19
CA TRP A 191 6.85 7.11 -11.34
C TRP A 191 8.23 6.47 -11.41
N VAL A 192 8.97 6.44 -10.29
CA VAL A 192 10.29 5.80 -10.22
C VAL A 192 10.20 4.29 -10.50
N GLU A 193 9.20 3.61 -9.94
CA GLU A 193 8.99 2.16 -10.10
C GLU A 193 8.67 1.77 -11.54
N THR A 194 7.80 2.55 -12.19
CA THR A 194 7.33 2.29 -13.56
C THR A 194 8.24 2.87 -14.64
N ARG A 195 9.12 3.81 -14.24
CA ARG A 195 9.89 4.71 -15.11
C ARG A 195 9.02 5.42 -16.14
N ASP A 196 7.78 5.74 -15.75
CA ASP A 196 6.74 6.25 -16.64
C ASP A 196 5.92 7.33 -15.94
N SER A 197 6.23 8.58 -16.26
CA SER A 197 5.59 9.76 -15.66
C SER A 197 4.08 9.80 -15.96
N ARG A 198 3.67 9.31 -17.14
CA ARG A 198 2.27 9.33 -17.60
C ARG A 198 1.43 8.37 -16.79
N ARG A 199 1.90 7.14 -16.59
CA ARG A 199 1.19 6.15 -15.77
C ARG A 199 1.04 6.59 -14.32
N ALA A 200 2.06 7.24 -13.76
CA ALA A 200 1.95 7.79 -12.41
C ALA A 200 0.89 8.88 -12.33
N LEU A 201 0.83 9.79 -13.32
CA LEU A 201 -0.17 10.85 -13.40
C LEU A 201 -1.59 10.30 -13.65
N GLU A 202 -1.75 9.36 -14.57
CA GLU A 202 -3.03 8.67 -14.83
C GLU A 202 -3.57 8.00 -13.58
N LEU A 203 -2.71 7.26 -12.88
CA LEU A 203 -3.09 6.62 -11.62
C LEU A 203 -3.48 7.66 -10.56
N ALA A 204 -2.75 8.78 -10.49
CA ALA A 204 -3.09 9.88 -9.59
C ALA A 204 -4.46 10.47 -9.89
N TRP A 205 -4.76 10.73 -11.16
CA TRP A 205 -6.07 11.24 -11.57
C TRP A 205 -7.19 10.24 -11.32
N LEU A 206 -6.98 8.94 -11.59
CA LEU A 206 -7.97 7.91 -11.26
C LEU A 206 -8.24 7.84 -9.75
N VAL A 207 -7.19 7.90 -8.93
CA VAL A 207 -7.33 7.92 -7.47
C VAL A 207 -8.08 9.17 -7.01
N LEU A 208 -7.70 10.37 -7.47
CA LEU A 208 -8.35 11.61 -7.06
C LEU A 208 -9.80 11.71 -7.55
N ALA A 209 -10.09 11.27 -8.78
CA ALA A 209 -11.42 11.38 -9.37
C ALA A 209 -12.38 10.30 -8.85
N LEU A 210 -11.87 9.08 -8.62
CA LEU A 210 -12.69 7.91 -8.31
C LEU A 210 -12.55 7.42 -6.88
N SER A 211 -11.76 8.05 -6.01
CA SER A 211 -11.66 7.67 -4.60
C SER A 211 -12.18 8.77 -3.67
N PRO A 212 -13.52 8.83 -3.43
CA PRO A 212 -14.10 9.69 -2.40
C PRO A 212 -13.40 9.58 -1.03
N ALA A 213 -12.85 8.41 -0.67
CA ALA A 213 -12.07 8.28 0.57
C ALA A 213 -10.81 9.14 0.57
N VAL A 214 -10.08 9.24 -0.54
CA VAL A 214 -8.87 10.06 -0.63
C VAL A 214 -9.21 11.55 -0.58
N ILE A 215 -10.26 11.96 -1.31
CA ILE A 215 -10.75 13.35 -1.24
C ILE A 215 -11.22 13.68 0.18
N HIS A 216 -11.96 12.77 0.82
CA HIS A 216 -12.37 12.89 2.21
C HIS A 216 -11.16 13.05 3.13
N ASP A 217 -10.18 12.15 3.09
CA ASP A 217 -8.96 12.25 3.92
C ASP A 217 -8.22 13.57 3.71
N ILE A 218 -8.14 14.09 2.49
CA ILE A 218 -7.54 15.40 2.21
C ILE A 218 -8.34 16.51 2.91
N VAL A 219 -9.65 16.59 2.71
CA VAL A 219 -10.46 17.71 3.22
C VAL A 219 -10.76 17.62 4.71
N THR A 220 -10.74 16.43 5.32
CA THR A 220 -10.96 16.22 6.75
C THR A 220 -9.67 16.04 7.54
N GLY A 221 -8.50 16.01 6.88
CA GLY A 221 -7.20 15.80 7.53
C GLY A 221 -6.92 14.40 8.05
N THR A 222 -7.83 13.44 7.85
CA THR A 222 -7.75 12.09 8.40
C THR A 222 -6.49 11.35 7.94
N GLY A 223 -5.83 10.62 8.84
CA GLY A 223 -4.52 10.02 8.63
C GLY A 223 -4.49 8.63 7.99
N TYR A 224 -5.62 8.06 7.51
CA TYR A 224 -5.62 6.68 7.00
C TYR A 224 -4.73 6.51 5.77
N ALA A 225 -4.91 7.37 4.75
CA ALA A 225 -4.11 7.33 3.54
C ALA A 225 -2.63 7.63 3.79
N SER A 226 -2.32 8.76 4.42
CA SER A 226 -0.93 9.17 4.71
C SER A 226 -0.15 8.12 5.49
N ASN A 227 -0.76 7.55 6.52
CA ASN A 227 -0.13 6.52 7.33
C ASN A 227 0.16 5.24 6.52
N ALA A 228 -0.82 4.73 5.77
CA ALA A 228 -0.63 3.57 4.90
C ALA A 228 0.45 3.83 3.83
N ILE A 229 0.47 5.01 3.23
CA ILE A 229 1.48 5.41 2.26
C ILE A 229 2.88 5.44 2.89
N ALA A 230 3.04 6.02 4.09
CA ALA A 230 4.33 6.03 4.78
C ALA A 230 4.89 4.61 4.98
N VAL A 231 4.02 3.66 5.34
CA VAL A 231 4.40 2.24 5.46
C VAL A 231 4.79 1.63 4.11
N VAL A 232 4.00 1.87 3.05
CA VAL A 232 4.31 1.39 1.69
C VAL A 232 5.65 1.95 1.21
N LEU A 233 5.89 3.24 1.40
CA LEU A 233 7.11 3.93 0.98
C LEU A 233 8.33 3.48 1.77
N GLY A 234 8.19 3.26 3.09
CA GLY A 234 9.25 2.69 3.90
C GLY A 234 9.66 1.29 3.42
N LEU A 235 8.68 0.42 3.11
CA LEU A 235 8.95 -0.91 2.55
C LEU A 235 9.55 -0.83 1.14
N TRP A 236 9.04 0.07 0.31
CA TRP A 236 9.56 0.34 -1.02
C TRP A 236 11.03 0.76 -0.97
N TRP A 237 11.37 1.68 -0.05
CA TRP A 237 12.75 2.14 0.15
C TRP A 237 13.66 1.02 0.67
N LEU A 238 13.22 0.28 1.70
CA LEU A 238 13.95 -0.85 2.30
C LEU A 238 14.40 -1.89 1.26
N THR A 239 13.53 -2.15 0.29
CA THR A 239 13.77 -3.18 -0.74
C THR A 239 14.59 -2.69 -1.94
N ARG A 240 14.82 -1.37 -2.07
CA ARG A 240 15.51 -0.76 -3.22
C ARG A 240 16.84 -0.09 -2.87
N THR A 241 17.02 0.30 -1.61
CA THR A 241 18.22 1.02 -1.18
C THR A 241 19.40 0.12 -0.89
N ARG A 242 20.61 0.70 -0.95
CA ARG A 242 21.83 0.12 -0.36
C ARG A 242 21.91 0.39 1.15
N HIS A 243 21.34 1.50 1.63
CA HIS A 243 21.31 1.90 3.04
C HIS A 243 20.18 1.20 3.82
N ARG A 244 20.20 -0.14 3.83
CA ARG A 244 19.08 -0.95 4.32
C ARG A 244 18.79 -0.76 5.80
N ASP A 245 19.80 -0.47 6.63
CA ASP A 245 19.59 -0.23 8.06
C ASP A 245 18.78 1.03 8.33
N LEU A 246 19.12 2.12 7.64
CA LEU A 246 18.39 3.38 7.76
C LEU A 246 16.95 3.22 7.26
N ALA A 247 16.77 2.52 6.14
CA ALA A 247 15.43 2.24 5.64
C ALA A 247 14.65 1.28 6.53
N ALA A 248 15.30 0.32 7.19
CA ALA A 248 14.68 -0.57 8.17
C ALA A 248 14.24 0.21 9.41
N ALA A 249 15.06 1.15 9.90
CA ALA A 249 14.69 2.04 11.00
C ALA A 249 13.52 2.94 10.60
N ALA A 250 13.59 3.62 9.45
CA ALA A 250 12.51 4.48 8.95
C ALA A 250 11.20 3.71 8.73
N TRP A 251 11.28 2.49 8.19
CA TRP A 251 10.11 1.62 8.08
C TRP A 251 9.60 1.19 9.46
N GLY A 252 10.48 0.90 10.42
CA GLY A 252 10.13 0.66 11.82
C GLY A 252 9.34 1.80 12.46
N VAL A 253 9.71 3.06 12.20
CA VAL A 253 8.92 4.24 12.63
C VAL A 253 7.52 4.20 12.01
N ALA A 254 7.41 3.90 10.72
CA ALA A 254 6.12 3.80 10.04
C ALA A 254 5.27 2.62 10.56
N LEU A 255 5.88 1.47 10.85
CA LEU A 255 5.19 0.32 11.45
C LEU A 255 4.75 0.59 12.89
N ALA A 256 5.52 1.38 13.64
CA ALA A 256 5.18 1.84 14.98
C ALA A 256 4.05 2.89 14.99
N SER A 257 3.33 3.08 13.88
CA SER A 257 2.20 3.99 13.81
C SER A 257 0.86 3.30 14.09
N ARG A 258 0.72 2.01 13.71
CA ARG A 258 -0.44 1.16 14.06
C ARG A 258 -0.02 -0.31 14.12
N ALA A 259 -0.56 -1.05 15.09
CA ALA A 259 -0.17 -2.43 15.37
C ALA A 259 -0.42 -3.39 14.18
N ASN A 260 -1.47 -3.15 13.37
CA ASN A 260 -1.79 -3.99 12.22
C ASN A 260 -0.68 -4.02 11.16
N PHE A 261 0.17 -2.99 11.08
CA PHE A 261 1.27 -2.99 10.12
C PHE A 261 2.43 -3.89 10.54
N LEU A 262 2.58 -4.23 11.83
CA LEU A 262 3.58 -5.19 12.30
C LEU A 262 3.42 -6.57 11.65
N LEU A 263 2.20 -6.90 11.21
CA LEU A 263 1.89 -8.13 10.46
C LEU A 263 2.53 -8.15 9.06
N LEU A 264 3.14 -7.05 8.60
CA LEU A 264 3.87 -7.00 7.33
C LEU A 264 5.34 -7.41 7.44
N VAL A 265 5.90 -7.47 8.66
CA VAL A 265 7.30 -7.85 8.91
C VAL A 265 7.65 -9.21 8.31
N PRO A 266 6.85 -10.28 8.47
CA PRO A 266 7.16 -11.58 7.86
C PRO A 266 7.31 -11.51 6.34
N ILE A 267 6.46 -10.74 5.65
CA ILE A 267 6.51 -10.62 4.18
C ILE A 267 7.79 -9.90 3.74
N ALA A 268 8.15 -8.78 4.40
CA ALA A 268 9.39 -8.07 4.10
C ALA A 268 10.62 -8.94 4.33
N CYS A 269 10.65 -9.71 5.42
CA CYS A 269 11.70 -10.68 5.70
C CYS A 269 11.78 -11.78 4.64
N GLY A 270 10.64 -12.31 4.20
CA GLY A 270 10.55 -13.31 3.13
C GLY A 270 11.18 -12.79 1.83
N TRP A 271 10.84 -11.57 1.43
CA TRP A 271 11.42 -10.93 0.24
C TRP A 271 12.93 -10.70 0.36
N LEU A 272 13.39 -10.14 1.50
CA LEU A 272 14.82 -9.88 1.75
C LEU A 272 15.63 -11.18 1.80
N ARG A 273 15.07 -12.24 2.40
CA ARG A 273 15.71 -13.55 2.44
C ARG A 273 15.96 -14.10 1.03
N GLU A 274 14.99 -13.95 0.14
CA GLU A 274 15.07 -14.44 -1.24
C GLU A 274 16.03 -13.61 -2.11
N HIS A 275 16.02 -12.27 -1.98
CA HIS A 275 16.72 -11.38 -2.91
C HIS A 275 18.08 -10.88 -2.42
N VAL A 276 18.32 -10.92 -1.11
CA VAL A 276 19.54 -10.37 -0.49
C VAL A 276 20.23 -11.40 0.38
N GLY A 277 19.46 -12.21 1.12
CA GLY A 277 19.94 -13.30 1.96
C GLY A 277 19.38 -13.26 3.38
N PRO A 278 19.48 -14.39 4.12
CA PRO A 278 18.86 -14.56 5.44
C PRO A 278 19.42 -13.60 6.50
N HIS A 279 20.72 -13.30 6.47
CA HIS A 279 21.33 -12.36 7.41
C HIS A 279 20.82 -10.93 7.24
N ALA A 280 20.60 -10.49 5.99
CA ALA A 280 20.04 -9.17 5.71
C ALA A 280 18.59 -9.08 6.19
N ALA A 281 17.80 -10.15 6.00
CA ALA A 281 16.44 -10.24 6.51
C ALA A 281 16.41 -10.18 8.05
N LEU A 282 17.26 -10.96 8.73
CA LEU A 282 17.34 -10.97 10.20
C LEU A 282 17.77 -9.61 10.76
N ARG A 283 18.78 -8.97 10.14
CA ARG A 283 19.24 -7.63 10.53
C ARG A 283 18.15 -6.59 10.37
N ALA A 284 17.45 -6.57 9.23
CA ALA A 284 16.34 -5.66 9.00
C ALA A 284 15.21 -5.88 10.02
N ALA A 285 14.85 -7.15 10.29
CA ALA A 285 13.86 -7.49 11.30
C ALA A 285 14.25 -7.01 12.71
N ALA A 286 15.51 -7.19 13.09
CA ALA A 286 16.03 -6.74 14.38
C ALA A 286 15.99 -5.22 14.51
N ILE A 287 16.39 -4.47 13.47
CA ILE A 287 16.36 -3.00 13.46
C ILE A 287 14.92 -2.48 13.52
N VAL A 288 14.02 -3.07 12.73
CA VAL A 288 12.58 -2.76 12.77
C VAL A 288 12.01 -3.01 14.16
N GLY A 289 12.25 -4.19 14.73
CA GLY A 289 11.78 -4.57 16.06
C GLY A 289 12.33 -3.65 17.15
N ALA A 290 13.62 -3.32 17.10
CA ALA A 290 14.24 -2.37 18.03
C ALA A 290 13.63 -0.97 17.89
N THR A 291 13.40 -0.49 16.67
CA THR A 291 12.79 0.83 16.45
C THR A 291 11.37 0.89 16.98
N VAL A 292 10.54 -0.12 16.69
CA VAL A 292 9.17 -0.22 17.20
C VAL A 292 9.17 -0.29 18.73
N ALA A 293 10.04 -1.10 19.32
CA ALA A 293 10.17 -1.24 20.77
C ALA A 293 10.59 0.08 21.42
N LEU A 294 11.63 0.75 20.90
CA LEU A 294 12.11 2.05 21.39
C LEU A 294 11.04 3.14 21.33
N LEU A 295 10.17 3.12 20.32
CA LEU A 295 9.09 4.08 20.21
C LEU A 295 7.88 3.73 21.07
N THR A 296 7.64 2.47 21.39
CA THR A 296 6.37 2.04 22.00
C THR A 296 6.52 1.68 23.47
N VAL A 297 7.55 0.90 23.82
CA VAL A 297 7.75 0.33 25.15
C VAL A 297 7.94 1.40 26.22
N PRO A 298 8.70 2.50 26.02
CA PRO A 298 8.85 3.52 27.04
C PRO A 298 7.52 4.16 27.47
N PHE A 299 6.60 4.40 26.53
CA PHE A 299 5.28 4.94 26.86
C PHE A 299 4.42 3.93 27.61
N TYR A 300 4.43 2.67 27.18
CA TYR A 300 3.73 1.61 27.91
C TYR A 300 4.25 1.44 29.33
N LEU A 301 5.58 1.46 29.54
CA LEU A 301 6.17 1.31 30.87
C LEU A 301 5.96 2.54 31.77
N HIS A 302 5.83 3.73 31.18
CA HIS A 302 5.58 4.97 31.92
C HIS A 302 4.18 4.97 32.57
N ASP A 303 3.16 4.59 31.80
CA ASP A 303 1.79 4.46 32.28
C ASP A 303 1.07 3.32 31.55
N PRO A 304 1.13 2.08 32.07
CA PRO A 304 0.50 0.92 31.43
C PRO A 304 -1.02 1.02 31.35
N GLN A 305 -1.66 1.71 32.32
CA GLN A 305 -3.12 1.83 32.38
C GLN A 305 -3.62 2.93 31.43
N GLY A 306 -2.87 4.02 31.26
CA GLY A 306 -3.16 5.08 30.30
C GLY A 306 -2.66 4.81 28.88
N PHE A 307 -2.05 3.65 28.59
CA PHE A 307 -1.56 3.31 27.26
C PHE A 307 -2.69 2.78 26.34
N THR A 308 -3.48 3.72 25.85
CA THR A 308 -4.71 3.50 25.06
C THR A 308 -4.55 2.85 23.68
N PRO A 309 -3.37 2.75 23.02
CA PRO A 309 -3.25 1.99 21.77
C PRO A 309 -3.57 0.50 21.90
N LEU A 310 -3.53 -0.07 23.12
CA LEU A 310 -3.97 -1.45 23.35
C LEU A 310 -5.48 -1.61 23.19
N GLU A 311 -6.27 -0.57 23.49
CA GLU A 311 -7.73 -0.54 23.25
C GLU A 311 -8.06 -0.56 21.75
N ALA A 312 -7.12 -0.18 20.87
CA ALA A 312 -7.33 -0.31 19.44
C ALA A 312 -7.53 -1.78 19.01
N ALA A 313 -7.02 -2.75 19.79
CA ALA A 313 -7.30 -4.17 19.60
C ALA A 313 -8.80 -4.51 19.80
N ASP A 314 -9.53 -3.71 20.59
CA ASP A 314 -10.96 -3.90 20.86
C ASP A 314 -11.81 -3.79 19.59
N ARG A 315 -11.28 -3.15 18.54
CA ARG A 315 -11.93 -3.12 17.22
C ARG A 315 -12.13 -4.50 16.61
N LEU A 316 -11.30 -5.48 16.93
CA LEU A 316 -11.51 -6.87 16.51
C LEU A 316 -12.12 -7.71 17.64
N LEU A 317 -11.75 -7.44 18.91
CA LEU A 317 -12.27 -8.19 20.06
C LEU A 317 -13.77 -7.95 20.29
N ARG A 318 -14.35 -6.85 19.80
CA ARG A 318 -15.82 -6.64 19.84
C ARG A 318 -16.63 -7.78 19.20
N PHE A 319 -16.02 -8.57 18.30
CA PHE A 319 -16.67 -9.71 17.67
C PHE A 319 -16.73 -10.94 18.58
N ASP A 320 -16.11 -10.90 19.76
CA ASP A 320 -16.24 -11.96 20.78
C ASP A 320 -17.68 -12.05 21.31
N THR A 321 -18.49 -11.01 21.10
CA THR A 321 -19.94 -11.01 21.34
C THR A 321 -20.72 -11.94 20.39
N LEU A 322 -20.19 -12.22 19.20
CA LEU A 322 -20.79 -13.17 18.25
C LEU A 322 -20.40 -14.62 18.54
N ALA A 323 -19.13 -14.84 18.87
CA ALA A 323 -18.60 -16.13 19.27
C ALA A 323 -17.37 -15.93 20.17
N PRO A 324 -17.21 -16.69 21.27
CA PRO A 324 -16.06 -16.55 22.15
C PRO A 324 -14.73 -16.64 21.40
N HIS A 325 -13.81 -15.70 21.69
CA HIS A 325 -12.46 -15.63 21.11
C HIS A 325 -12.37 -15.38 19.60
N LEU A 326 -13.47 -15.00 18.93
CA LEU A 326 -13.48 -14.76 17.49
C LEU A 326 -12.50 -13.63 17.08
N GLY A 327 -12.43 -12.54 17.83
CA GLY A 327 -11.49 -11.45 17.58
C GLY A 327 -10.03 -11.90 17.67
N GLY A 328 -9.71 -12.68 18.70
CA GLY A 328 -8.38 -13.31 18.84
C GLY A 328 -8.06 -14.25 17.69
N ALA A 329 -9.03 -15.08 17.26
CA ALA A 329 -8.88 -15.98 16.12
C ALA A 329 -8.62 -15.23 14.80
N LEU A 330 -9.25 -14.06 14.60
CA LEU A 330 -8.99 -13.22 13.42
C LEU A 330 -7.57 -12.66 13.41
N ILE A 331 -7.09 -12.17 14.56
CA ILE A 331 -5.71 -11.67 14.70
C ILE A 331 -4.72 -12.80 14.40
N ALA A 332 -4.91 -13.97 15.02
CA ALA A 332 -4.06 -15.14 14.81
C ALA A 332 -4.10 -15.61 13.34
N SER A 333 -5.27 -15.63 12.71
CA SER A 333 -5.43 -15.99 11.29
C SER A 333 -4.72 -15.00 10.37
N THR A 334 -4.76 -13.71 10.67
CA THR A 334 -4.06 -12.68 9.90
C THR A 334 -2.54 -12.85 10.02
N ALA A 335 -2.04 -13.12 11.23
CA ALA A 335 -0.63 -13.39 11.47
C ALA A 335 -0.16 -14.68 10.77
N ALA A 336 -0.96 -15.75 10.84
CA ALA A 336 -0.69 -17.00 10.14
C ALA A 336 -0.67 -16.80 8.62
N LEU A 337 -1.61 -16.01 8.07
CA LEU A 337 -1.62 -15.64 6.65
C LEU A 337 -0.34 -14.89 6.25
N ALA A 338 0.09 -13.91 7.05
CA ALA A 338 1.32 -13.17 6.79
C ALA A 338 2.56 -14.08 6.76
N VAL A 339 2.65 -14.99 7.71
CA VAL A 339 3.74 -15.98 7.78
C VAL A 339 3.68 -16.93 6.60
N ALA A 340 2.52 -17.50 6.27
CA ALA A 340 2.34 -18.40 5.13
C ALA A 340 2.72 -17.73 3.81
N LEU A 341 2.27 -16.49 3.60
CA LEU A 341 2.61 -15.69 2.43
C LEU A 341 4.08 -15.27 2.38
N SER A 342 4.86 -15.38 3.46
CA SER A 342 6.30 -15.06 3.43
C SER A 342 7.18 -16.14 2.79
N PHE A 343 6.66 -17.36 2.59
CA PHE A 343 7.46 -18.51 2.12
C PHE A 343 7.50 -18.71 0.60
N GLY A 344 6.55 -18.15 -0.16
CA GLY A 344 6.57 -18.29 -1.62
C GLY A 344 7.56 -17.34 -2.30
N ALA A 345 8.03 -17.67 -3.50
CA ALA A 345 8.83 -16.76 -4.32
C ALA A 345 8.10 -15.42 -4.57
N MET A 346 8.81 -14.29 -4.51
CA MET A 346 8.23 -12.94 -4.57
C MET A 346 8.99 -12.00 -5.48
N ASP A 347 8.43 -11.69 -6.64
CA ASP A 347 8.82 -10.46 -7.34
C ASP A 347 8.32 -9.20 -6.58
N ALA A 348 8.74 -8.02 -7.05
CA ALA A 348 8.34 -6.74 -6.44
C ALA A 348 6.81 -6.57 -6.40
N ALA A 349 6.09 -7.03 -7.41
CA ALA A 349 4.63 -6.94 -7.45
C ALA A 349 3.98 -7.90 -6.44
N ALA A 350 4.52 -9.11 -6.27
CA ALA A 350 4.06 -10.10 -5.31
C ALA A 350 4.29 -9.65 -3.87
N LEU A 351 5.39 -8.95 -3.58
CA LEU A 351 5.65 -8.34 -2.27
C LEU A 351 4.47 -7.45 -1.86
N PHE A 352 4.19 -6.41 -2.64
CA PHE A 352 3.11 -5.47 -2.31
C PHE A 352 1.72 -6.12 -2.37
N ARG A 353 1.48 -7.04 -3.31
CA ARG A 353 0.22 -7.78 -3.40
C ARG A 353 -0.03 -8.63 -2.16
N ARG A 354 1.01 -9.30 -1.61
CA ARG A 354 0.90 -10.08 -0.38
C ARG A 354 0.67 -9.19 0.83
N CYS A 355 1.33 -8.03 0.91
CA CYS A 355 1.02 -7.03 1.94
C CYS A 355 -0.44 -6.56 1.86
N ALA A 356 -0.95 -6.31 0.65
CA ALA A 356 -2.35 -5.95 0.43
C ALA A 356 -3.29 -7.07 0.93
N TRP A 357 -3.00 -8.35 0.64
CA TRP A 357 -3.80 -9.47 1.14
C TRP A 357 -3.85 -9.55 2.67
N VAL A 358 -2.69 -9.38 3.34
CA VAL A 358 -2.62 -9.39 4.80
C VAL A 358 -3.44 -8.26 5.41
N GLN A 359 -3.40 -7.06 4.84
CA GLN A 359 -4.20 -5.92 5.32
C GLN A 359 -5.68 -6.02 4.91
N ALA A 360 -6.00 -6.64 3.77
CA ALA A 360 -7.37 -6.80 3.30
C ALA A 360 -8.15 -7.84 4.11
N PHE A 361 -7.50 -8.90 4.58
CA PHE A 361 -8.16 -9.96 5.35
C PHE A 361 -8.93 -9.46 6.59
N PRO A 362 -8.32 -8.73 7.55
CA PRO A 362 -9.06 -8.26 8.73
C PRO A 362 -10.14 -7.23 8.36
N VAL A 363 -9.96 -6.45 7.29
CA VAL A 363 -10.96 -5.50 6.79
C VAL A 363 -12.17 -6.23 6.23
N ALA A 364 -11.96 -7.25 5.39
CA ALA A 364 -13.02 -8.06 4.82
C ALA A 364 -13.78 -8.86 5.89
N ALA A 365 -13.04 -9.47 6.83
CA ALA A 365 -13.64 -10.16 7.97
C ALA A 365 -14.46 -9.21 8.86
N GLY A 366 -13.90 -8.05 9.20
CA GLY A 366 -14.61 -7.03 9.99
C GLY A 366 -15.85 -6.51 9.28
N LEU A 367 -15.80 -6.31 7.96
CA LEU A 367 -16.96 -5.94 7.15
C LEU A 367 -18.05 -7.02 7.19
N ALA A 368 -17.70 -8.28 6.96
CA ALA A 368 -18.65 -9.39 6.98
C ALA A 368 -19.29 -9.56 8.37
N LEU A 369 -18.46 -9.59 9.42
CA LEU A 369 -18.92 -9.79 10.80
C LEU A 369 -19.75 -8.62 11.31
N SER A 370 -19.40 -7.38 10.96
CA SER A 370 -20.23 -6.22 11.32
C SER A 370 -21.61 -6.26 10.64
N CYS A 371 -21.70 -6.74 9.39
CA CYS A 371 -23.00 -6.95 8.73
C CYS A 371 -23.84 -8.02 9.44
N VAL A 372 -23.22 -9.11 9.87
CA VAL A 372 -23.89 -10.16 10.66
C VAL A 372 -24.35 -9.62 12.01
N GLN A 373 -23.46 -8.92 12.73
CA GLN A 373 -23.75 -8.38 14.06
C GLN A 373 -24.86 -7.33 14.05
N GLU A 374 -24.88 -6.45 13.05
CA GLU A 374 -25.90 -5.39 12.95
C GLU A 374 -27.16 -5.84 12.19
N GLN A 375 -27.18 -7.06 11.65
CA GLN A 375 -28.27 -7.61 10.80
C GLN A 375 -28.64 -6.70 9.61
N ARG A 376 -27.69 -5.90 9.14
CA ARG A 376 -27.86 -4.97 8.01
C ARG A 376 -26.52 -4.75 7.31
N LEU A 377 -26.56 -4.30 6.07
CA LEU A 377 -25.34 -3.88 5.38
C LEU A 377 -24.75 -2.66 6.10
N THR A 378 -23.56 -2.82 6.67
CA THR A 378 -22.77 -1.75 7.27
C THR A 378 -21.40 -1.71 6.62
N LEU A 379 -21.03 -0.55 6.08
CA LEU A 379 -19.74 -0.36 5.41
C LEU A 379 -18.73 0.37 6.30
N TRP A 380 -18.93 0.35 7.62
CA TRP A 380 -18.05 1.05 8.57
C TRP A 380 -16.60 0.58 8.47
N TYR A 381 -16.36 -0.73 8.41
CA TYR A 381 -15.01 -1.29 8.29
C TYR A 381 -14.33 -0.97 6.95
N ALA A 382 -15.10 -0.58 5.93
CA ALA A 382 -14.56 -0.26 4.63
C ALA A 382 -13.60 0.94 4.70
N ARG A 383 -13.74 1.85 5.69
CA ARG A 383 -12.77 2.94 5.95
C ARG A 383 -11.34 2.45 6.10
N TYR A 384 -11.14 1.27 6.69
CA TYR A 384 -9.83 0.68 6.94
C TYR A 384 -9.21 0.05 5.68
N ALA A 385 -9.97 -0.05 4.58
CA ALA A 385 -9.48 -0.56 3.31
C ALA A 385 -8.37 0.31 2.70
N ALA A 386 -8.25 1.57 3.14
CA ALA A 386 -7.11 2.43 2.78
C ALA A 386 -5.77 1.72 3.07
N TRP A 387 -5.69 0.93 4.15
CA TRP A 387 -4.48 0.21 4.52
C TRP A 387 -4.02 -0.80 3.48
N PHE A 388 -4.92 -1.49 2.77
CA PHE A 388 -4.51 -2.42 1.71
C PHE A 388 -4.50 -1.77 0.32
N ALA A 389 -5.33 -0.75 0.11
CA ALA A 389 -5.49 -0.09 -1.20
C ALA A 389 -4.16 0.43 -1.74
N TRP A 390 -3.37 1.13 -0.91
CA TRP A 390 -2.08 1.69 -1.35
C TRP A 390 -1.03 0.62 -1.68
N PHE A 391 -1.06 -0.53 -0.99
CA PHE A 391 -0.24 -1.69 -1.37
C PHE A 391 -0.71 -2.31 -2.68
N ALA A 392 -2.02 -2.41 -2.91
CA ALA A 392 -2.57 -2.92 -4.16
C ALA A 392 -2.20 -2.02 -5.37
N LEU A 393 -2.29 -0.69 -5.20
CA LEU A 393 -1.87 0.28 -6.20
C LEU A 393 -0.37 0.18 -6.51
N MET A 394 0.48 0.04 -5.49
CA MET A 394 1.93 -0.16 -5.70
C MET A 394 2.23 -1.51 -6.37
N ALA A 395 1.47 -2.57 -6.05
CA ALA A 395 1.59 -3.86 -6.70
C ALA A 395 1.25 -3.81 -8.20
N LEU A 396 0.22 -3.03 -8.57
CA LEU A 396 -0.15 -2.79 -9.97
C LEU A 396 0.96 -2.03 -10.71
N ALA A 397 1.53 -1.00 -10.09
CA ALA A 397 2.65 -0.24 -10.64
C ALA A 397 3.88 -1.14 -10.88
N ALA A 398 4.28 -1.92 -9.87
CA ALA A 398 5.42 -2.83 -9.97
C ALA A 398 5.20 -3.93 -11.02
N GLY A 399 3.99 -4.49 -11.13
CA GLY A 399 3.66 -5.54 -12.10
C GLY A 399 3.67 -5.06 -13.57
N GLY A 400 3.34 -3.80 -13.81
CA GLY A 400 3.37 -3.19 -15.14
C GLY A 400 4.78 -2.94 -15.69
N SER A 401 5.79 -2.88 -14.83
CA SER A 401 7.20 -2.63 -15.19
C SER A 401 7.85 -3.87 -15.83
N LEU A 402 7.58 -5.06 -15.28
CA LEU A 402 8.18 -6.33 -15.72
C LEU A 402 7.80 -6.72 -17.16
N LYS A 403 6.52 -6.56 -17.53
CA LYS A 403 6.04 -6.93 -18.87
C LYS A 403 6.67 -6.11 -19.99
N ARG A 404 7.05 -4.85 -19.72
CA ARG A 404 7.69 -3.98 -20.72
C ARG A 404 9.14 -4.34 -20.96
N HIS A 405 9.89 -4.68 -19.91
CA HIS A 405 11.25 -5.16 -20.07
C HIS A 405 11.32 -6.48 -20.85
N GLU A 406 10.36 -7.38 -20.64
CA GLU A 406 10.26 -8.61 -21.45
C GLU A 406 9.87 -8.35 -22.90
N THR A 407 8.95 -7.41 -23.15
CA THR A 407 8.51 -7.05 -24.51
C THR A 407 9.63 -6.39 -25.29
N ALA A 408 10.28 -5.37 -24.71
CA ALA A 408 11.40 -4.67 -25.34
C ALA A 408 12.60 -5.60 -25.60
N ARG A 409 12.88 -6.54 -24.70
CA ARG A 409 13.94 -7.54 -24.91
C ARG A 409 13.61 -8.49 -26.05
N ARG A 410 12.33 -8.85 -26.24
CA ARG A 410 11.89 -9.69 -27.37
C ARG A 410 11.98 -8.95 -28.69
N GLU A 411 11.54 -7.69 -28.73
CA GLU A 411 11.66 -6.86 -29.93
C GLU A 411 13.12 -6.70 -30.37
N LEU A 412 14.05 -6.49 -29.43
CA LEU A 412 15.49 -6.43 -29.72
C LEU A 412 16.09 -7.77 -30.20
N VAL A 413 15.55 -8.90 -29.74
CA VAL A 413 15.99 -10.22 -30.21
C VAL A 413 15.45 -10.49 -31.60
N ASP A 414 14.17 -10.20 -31.85
CA ASP A 414 13.54 -10.34 -33.17
C ASP A 414 14.21 -9.42 -34.20
N GLU A 415 14.61 -8.21 -33.82
CA GLU A 415 15.33 -7.27 -34.68
C GLU A 415 16.76 -7.75 -35.00
N ARG A 416 17.47 -8.35 -34.02
CA ARG A 416 18.78 -8.97 -34.26
C ARG A 416 18.69 -10.18 -35.19
N GLU A 417 17.70 -11.05 -34.97
CA GLU A 417 17.44 -12.20 -35.84
C GLU A 417 17.08 -11.77 -37.27
N GLN A 418 16.34 -10.66 -37.45
CA GLN A 418 16.04 -10.11 -38.78
C GLN A 418 17.26 -9.53 -39.49
N ILE A 419 18.23 -8.98 -38.75
CA ILE A 419 19.46 -8.39 -39.31
C ILE A 419 20.52 -9.48 -39.60
N GLY A 420 20.30 -10.74 -39.16
CA GLY A 420 21.24 -11.84 -39.40
C GLY A 420 22.53 -11.74 -38.58
N LEU A 421 22.48 -11.03 -37.44
CA LEU A 421 23.52 -10.98 -36.40
C LEU A 421 23.24 -12.05 -35.35
#